data_AF-A0A6S7BU64-F1
#
_entry.id   AF-A0A6S7BU64-F1
#
_cell.length_a   1.000
_cell.length_b   1.000
_cell.length_c   1.000
_cell.angle_alpha   90.00
_cell.angle_beta   90.00
_cell.angle_gamma   90.00
#
_symmetry.space_group_name_H-M   'P 1'
#
loop_
_entity.id
_entity.type
_entity.pdbx_description
1 polymer ?
#
loop_
_entity_poly.entity_id
_entity_poly.type
_entity_poly.pdbx_seq_one_letter_code
_entity_poly.pdbx_strand_id
1 'polypeptide(L)'
;MYYKLVDKKVTRCATAREWHEWFEAATQSGERFVAQDEVGAIEVSTFFVGADTNSGQAGQLKLFETVVFDKGGKEVAALNAQYKTWNGAAEGHRAVLRKLRNQTSGIE
;
A
#
# COMPACT_ATOMS: atom_id res chain seq x y z
N MET A 1 2.74 -16.70 -0.15
CA MET A 1 2.70 -16.72 1.34
C MET A 1 1.78 -15.60 1.82
N TYR A 2 1.15 -15.73 2.98
CA TYR A 2 0.19 -14.73 3.49
C TYR A 2 0.61 -14.12 4.82
N TYR A 3 0.30 -12.84 5.00
CA TYR A 3 0.67 -12.03 6.15
C TYR A 3 -0.46 -11.10 6.54
N LYS A 4 -0.59 -10.81 7.83
CA LYS A 4 -1.50 -9.84 8.42
C LYS A 4 -0.72 -8.77 9.19
N LEU A 5 -1.41 -7.71 9.61
CA LEU A 5 -0.87 -6.77 10.59
C LEU A 5 -1.40 -7.11 11.98
N VAL A 6 -0.52 -6.98 12.97
CA VAL A 6 -0.85 -6.95 14.39
C VAL A 6 -0.08 -5.76 14.96
N ASP A 7 -0.78 -4.73 15.43
CA ASP A 7 -0.17 -3.47 15.87
C ASP A 7 0.82 -2.88 14.84
N LYS A 8 0.41 -2.88 13.56
CA LYS A 8 1.23 -2.43 12.41
C LYS A 8 2.51 -3.26 12.17
N LYS A 9 2.66 -4.42 12.83
CA LYS A 9 3.74 -5.38 12.56
C LYS A 9 3.26 -6.50 11.66
N VAL A 10 4.08 -6.80 10.65
CA VAL A 10 3.84 -7.89 9.71
C VAL A 10 3.98 -9.22 10.44
N THR A 11 2.91 -10.00 10.45
CA THR A 11 2.84 -11.33 11.05
C THR A 11 2.42 -12.34 10.00
N ARG A 12 3.13 -13.47 9.89
CA ARG A 12 2.79 -14.53 8.95
C ARG A 12 1.49 -15.21 9.37
N CYS A 13 0.57 -15.40 8.43
CA CYS A 13 -0.63 -16.22 8.66
C CYS A 13 -0.27 -17.71 8.54
N ALA A 14 -0.89 -18.54 9.38
CA ALA A 14 -0.79 -19.99 9.30
C ALA A 14 -1.51 -20.55 8.07
N THR A 15 -2.58 -19.88 7.62
CA THR A 15 -3.39 -20.34 6.48
C THR A 15 -3.84 -19.18 5.58
N ALA A 16 -4.22 -19.50 4.34
CA ALA A 16 -4.86 -18.53 3.43
C ALA A 16 -6.21 -18.03 3.97
N ARG A 17 -6.98 -18.91 4.64
CA ARG A 17 -8.28 -18.56 5.24
C ARG A 17 -8.11 -17.50 6.33
N GLU A 18 -7.15 -17.67 7.22
CA GLU A 18 -6.84 -16.68 8.27
C GLU A 18 -6.51 -15.31 7.65
N TRP A 19 -5.76 -15.31 6.55
CA TRP A 19 -5.48 -14.07 5.83
C TRP A 19 -6.73 -13.45 5.21
N HIS A 20 -7.59 -14.23 4.56
CA HIS A 20 -8.84 -13.72 3.99
C HIS A 20 -9.74 -13.08 5.06
N GLU A 21 -9.96 -13.79 6.18
CA GLU A 21 -10.77 -13.29 7.30
C GLU A 21 -10.20 -11.98 7.86
N TRP A 22 -8.88 -11.93 8.06
CA TRP A 22 -8.22 -10.70 8.51
C TRP A 22 -8.30 -9.58 7.47
N PHE A 23 -8.07 -9.89 6.19
CA PHE A 23 -8.04 -8.89 5.11
C PHE A 23 -9.40 -8.22 4.94
N GLU A 24 -10.49 -8.99 5.01
CA GLU A 24 -11.85 -8.44 4.94
C GLU A 24 -12.12 -7.50 6.12
N ALA A 25 -11.85 -7.95 7.36
CA ALA A 25 -12.02 -7.13 8.56
C ALA A 25 -11.13 -5.87 8.56
N ALA A 26 -9.87 -6.00 8.13
CA ALA A 26 -8.92 -4.90 8.04
C ALA A 26 -9.26 -3.90 6.93
N THR A 27 -9.93 -4.35 5.86
CA THR A 27 -10.45 -3.46 4.81
C THR A 27 -11.63 -2.64 5.32
N GLN A 28 -12.55 -3.28 6.04
CA GLN A 28 -13.72 -2.59 6.61
C GLN A 28 -13.35 -1.60 7.73
N SER A 29 -12.41 -1.98 8.60
CA SER A 29 -11.97 -1.14 9.71
C SER A 29 -10.95 -0.07 9.33
N GLY A 30 -10.35 -0.18 8.15
CA GLY A 30 -9.26 0.71 7.71
C GLY A 30 -7.87 0.32 8.24
N GLU A 31 -7.74 -0.75 9.05
CA GLU A 31 -6.47 -1.17 9.66
C GLU A 31 -5.35 -1.43 8.62
N ARG A 32 -5.73 -1.84 7.40
CA ARG A 32 -4.79 -2.07 6.30
C ARG A 32 -4.22 -0.78 5.68
N PHE A 33 -4.84 0.38 5.91
CA PHE A 33 -4.46 1.64 5.25
C PHE A 33 -3.37 2.35 6.05
N VAL A 34 -2.23 2.56 5.40
CA VAL A 34 -1.07 3.25 5.98
C VAL A 34 -1.27 4.76 5.94
N ALA A 35 -1.69 5.27 4.79
CA ALA A 35 -1.96 6.68 4.54
C ALA A 35 -2.79 6.84 3.27
N GLN A 36 -3.58 7.91 3.20
CA GLN A 36 -4.36 8.33 2.05
C GLN A 36 -4.32 9.86 2.02
N ASP A 37 -3.94 10.42 0.88
CA ASP A 37 -3.75 11.85 0.69
C ASP A 37 -4.22 12.27 -0.71
N GLU A 38 -4.90 13.41 -0.80
CA GLU A 38 -5.30 14.00 -2.08
C GLU A 38 -4.29 15.08 -2.52
N VAL A 39 -3.95 15.08 -3.82
CA VAL A 39 -3.10 16.11 -4.44
C VAL A 39 -3.76 16.57 -5.73
N GLY A 40 -4.56 17.64 -5.65
CA GLY A 40 -5.28 18.16 -6.81
C GLY A 40 -6.38 17.19 -7.28
N ALA A 41 -6.22 16.61 -8.47
CA ALA A 41 -7.20 15.69 -9.06
C ALA A 41 -6.83 14.19 -8.91
N ILE A 42 -5.79 13.90 -8.13
CA ILE A 42 -5.34 12.53 -7.85
C ILE A 42 -5.37 12.23 -6.36
N GLU A 43 -5.63 10.98 -6.04
CA GLU A 43 -5.54 10.43 -4.70
C GLU A 43 -4.34 9.48 -4.64
N VAL A 44 -3.54 9.58 -3.58
CA VAL A 44 -2.46 8.66 -3.28
C VAL A 44 -2.87 7.83 -2.08
N SER A 45 -2.88 6.52 -2.23
CA SER A 45 -3.28 5.59 -1.19
C SER A 45 -2.19 4.54 -0.99
N THR A 46 -1.73 4.40 0.25
CA THR A 46 -0.77 3.36 0.64
C THR A 46 -1.43 2.38 1.59
N PHE A 47 -1.41 1.10 1.25
CA PHE A 47 -2.07 0.07 2.04
C PHE A 47 -1.27 -1.24 2.05
N PHE A 48 -1.57 -2.06 3.05
CA PHE A 48 -1.03 -3.40 3.19
C PHE A 48 -1.85 -4.41 2.37
N VAL A 49 -1.17 -5.14 1.49
CA VAL A 49 -1.75 -6.20 0.65
C VAL A 49 -1.66 -7.55 1.35
N GLY A 50 -0.55 -7.82 2.04
CA GLY A 50 -0.38 -9.05 2.84
C GLY A 50 -0.29 -10.36 2.05
N ALA A 51 -0.38 -10.33 0.72
CA ALA A 51 -0.17 -11.49 -0.14
C ALA A 51 1.18 -11.38 -0.84
N ASP A 52 2.08 -12.33 -0.57
CA ASP A 52 3.26 -12.53 -1.39
C ASP A 52 2.84 -13.23 -2.68
N THR A 53 2.59 -12.41 -3.71
CA THR A 53 2.22 -12.85 -5.06
C THR A 53 3.41 -13.32 -5.89
N ASN A 54 4.63 -13.30 -5.33
CA ASN A 54 5.86 -13.57 -6.08
C ASN A 54 6.34 -15.03 -5.91
N SER A 55 5.42 -15.98 -6.10
CA SER A 55 5.68 -17.43 -5.94
C SER A 55 6.78 -18.01 -6.85
N GLY A 56 7.27 -17.25 -7.84
CA GLY A 56 8.32 -17.67 -8.78
C GLY A 56 9.69 -16.98 -8.66
N GLN A 57 9.81 -15.88 -7.89
CA GLN A 57 11.09 -15.19 -7.67
C GLN A 57 11.34 -15.06 -6.17
N ALA A 58 12.23 -15.90 -5.66
CA ALA A 58 12.63 -15.89 -4.26
C ALA A 58 12.99 -14.46 -3.79
N GLY A 59 12.21 -13.92 -2.84
CA GLY A 59 12.68 -12.86 -1.94
C GLY A 59 12.06 -11.46 -2.06
N GLN A 60 11.16 -11.20 -3.02
CA GLN A 60 10.48 -9.90 -3.12
C GLN A 60 9.06 -9.95 -2.56
N LEU A 61 8.97 -9.98 -1.23
CA LEU A 61 7.74 -9.79 -0.46
C LEU A 61 7.18 -8.37 -0.72
N LYS A 62 6.20 -8.25 -1.61
CA LYS A 62 5.40 -7.03 -1.78
C LYS A 62 4.24 -7.05 -0.79
N LEU A 63 4.47 -6.50 0.40
CA LEU A 63 3.45 -6.52 1.46
C LEU A 63 2.67 -5.22 1.55
N PHE A 64 3.25 -4.13 1.08
CA PHE A 64 2.59 -2.83 1.02
C PHE A 64 2.70 -2.29 -0.39
N GLU A 65 1.70 -1.53 -0.79
CA GLU A 65 1.61 -0.92 -2.10
C GLU A 65 1.18 0.53 -1.96
N THR A 66 1.70 1.39 -2.85
CA THR A 66 1.22 2.77 -3.01
C THR A 66 0.63 2.92 -4.38
N VAL A 67 -0.65 3.23 -4.44
CA VAL A 67 -1.40 3.39 -5.68
C VAL A 67 -1.87 4.83 -5.79
N VAL A 68 -1.78 5.37 -7.01
CA VAL A 68 -2.33 6.67 -7.38
C VAL A 68 -3.61 6.43 -8.16
N PHE A 69 -4.69 7.02 -7.70
CA PHE A 69 -6.00 7.00 -8.32
C PHE A 69 -6.31 8.38 -8.91
N ASP A 70 -7.06 8.42 -10.00
CA ASP A 70 -7.71 9.66 -10.43
C ASP A 70 -8.96 9.94 -9.58
N LYS A 71 -9.56 11.13 -9.77
CA LYS A 71 -10.81 11.54 -9.11
C LYS A 71 -12.00 10.59 -9.37
N GLY A 72 -11.94 9.75 -10.40
CA GLY A 72 -12.93 8.72 -10.69
C GLY A 72 -12.69 7.42 -9.94
N GLY A 73 -11.66 7.34 -9.09
CA GLY A 73 -11.26 6.13 -8.38
C GLY A 73 -10.55 5.11 -9.26
N LYS A 74 -10.16 5.47 -10.49
CA LYS A 74 -9.42 4.59 -11.38
C LYS A 74 -7.94 4.67 -11.06
N GLU A 75 -7.29 3.51 -10.92
CA GLU A 75 -5.85 3.43 -10.81
C GLU A 75 -5.19 4.02 -12.07
N VAL A 76 -4.35 5.04 -11.87
CA VAL A 76 -3.55 5.68 -12.93
C VAL A 76 -2.08 5.35 -12.83
N ALA A 77 -1.59 4.98 -11.63
CA ALA A 77 -0.24 4.46 -11.44
C ALA A 77 -0.13 3.65 -10.15
N ALA A 78 0.28 2.38 -10.26
CA ALA A 78 0.80 1.62 -9.12
C ALA A 78 2.30 1.89 -8.94
N LEU A 79 2.63 2.66 -7.91
CA LEU A 79 4.00 2.83 -7.46
C LEU A 79 4.36 1.58 -6.64
N ASN A 80 4.80 0.57 -7.39
CA ASN A 80 5.23 -0.78 -6.98
C ASN A 80 6.46 -0.77 -6.05
N ALA A 81 6.52 0.17 -5.12
CA ALA A 81 7.60 0.27 -4.17
C ALA A 81 7.47 -0.87 -3.14
N GLN A 82 8.54 -1.65 -3.03
CA GLN A 82 8.56 -2.93 -2.32
C GLN A 82 8.79 -2.71 -0.82
N TYR A 83 7.84 -2.10 -0.13
CA TYR A 83 7.98 -1.92 1.31
C TYR A 83 7.62 -3.21 2.04
N LYS A 84 8.47 -3.57 3.01
CA LYS A 84 8.30 -4.75 3.86
C LYS A 84 7.79 -4.40 5.26
N THR A 85 7.77 -3.11 5.59
CA THR A 85 7.42 -2.60 6.92
C THR A 85 6.46 -1.42 6.79
N TRP A 86 5.62 -1.24 7.82
CA TRP A 86 4.69 -0.11 7.89
C TRP A 86 5.40 1.24 7.79
N ASN A 87 6.50 1.41 8.54
CA ASN A 87 7.25 2.67 8.53
C ASN A 87 7.88 2.96 7.17
N GLY A 88 8.43 1.94 6.49
CA GLY A 88 8.95 2.08 5.14
C GLY A 88 7.86 2.47 4.15
N ALA A 89 6.67 1.89 4.27
CA ALA A 89 5.52 2.26 3.46
C ALA A 89 5.07 3.71 3.71
N ALA A 90 5.03 4.16 4.96
CA ALA A 90 4.69 5.54 5.31
C ALA A 90 5.73 6.55 4.80
N GLU A 91 7.03 6.23 4.88
CA GLU A 91 8.11 7.04 4.29
C GLU A 91 8.00 7.11 2.78
N GLY A 92 7.74 5.97 2.16
CA GLY A 92 7.45 5.83 0.75
C GLY A 92 6.31 6.70 0.28
N HIS A 93 5.17 6.65 0.97
CA HIS A 93 4.02 7.49 0.73
C HIS A 93 4.40 8.99 0.72
N ARG A 94 5.10 9.45 1.76
CA ARG A 94 5.57 10.85 1.83
C ARG A 94 6.51 11.22 0.67
N ALA A 95 7.34 10.28 0.21
CA ALA A 95 8.21 10.51 -0.94
C ALA A 95 7.42 10.66 -2.24
N VAL A 96 6.35 9.87 -2.42
CA VAL A 96 5.42 10.00 -3.55
C VAL A 96 4.74 11.37 -3.54
N LEU A 97 4.19 11.78 -2.40
CA LEU A 97 3.57 13.09 -2.26
C LEU A 97 4.52 14.24 -2.60
N ARG A 98 5.78 14.19 -2.12
CA ARG A 98 6.78 15.20 -2.46
C ARG A 98 7.04 15.27 -3.97
N LYS A 99 7.14 14.12 -4.64
CA LYS A 99 7.36 14.08 -6.09
C LYS A 99 6.18 14.70 -6.84
N LEU A 100 4.95 14.32 -6.49
CA LEU A 100 3.74 14.81 -7.14
C LEU A 100 3.57 16.32 -6.95
N ARG A 101 3.75 16.82 -5.72
CA ARG A 101 3.65 18.27 -5.42
C ARG A 101 4.69 19.10 -6.17
N ASN A 102 5.92 18.58 -6.32
CA ASN A 102 6.97 19.25 -7.09
C ASN A 102 6.69 19.26 -8.60
N GLN A 103 6.00 18.24 -9.13
CA GLN A 103 5.60 18.21 -10.54
C GLN A 103 4.44 19.17 -10.83
N THR A 104 3.52 19.37 -9.88
CA THR A 104 2.42 20.34 -10.01
C THR A 104 2.90 21.80 -9.94
N SER A 105 4.05 22.06 -9.29
CA SER A 105 4.63 23.42 -9.16
C SER A 105 5.53 23.82 -10.34
N GLY A 106 5.69 22.95 -11.34
CA GLY A 106 6.48 23.21 -12.56
C GLY A 106 5.64 23.56 -13.78
N ILE A 107 4.34 23.81 -13.58
CA ILE A 107 3.39 24.22 -14.61
C ILE A 107 2.79 25.56 -14.16
N GLU A 108 3.61 26.61 -14.20
CA GLU A 108 3.16 28.01 -14.18
C GLU A 108 3.72 28.73 -15.41
#